data_AF-A0A2M9G3M2-F1
#
_entry.id   AF-A0A2M9G3M2-F1
#
_cell.length_a   1.000
_cell.length_b   1.000
_cell.length_c   1.000
_cell.angle_alpha   90.00
_cell.angle_beta   90.00
_cell.angle_gamma   90.00
#
_symmetry.space_group_name_H-M   'P 1'
#
loop_
_entity.id
_entity.type
_entity.pdbx_description
1 polymer ?
#
loop_
_entity_poly.entity_id
_entity_poly.type
_entity_poly.pdbx_seq_one_letter_code
_entity_poly.pdbx_strand_id
1 'polypeptide(L)'
;MRSVWRLPRAASTGPPLPHDDTEGWKRLQAAQPIALKHVGTQGAEMSPENPHVGYTYPYPILVTNADQDADEVYALIKGIHENFDAYKDSAPGADGWSMDNQSMVWGIPYHEGAIRFFKEQGMWTDEAQANHETLLKRQKLIKDAWDSMGSVAGMSPEEVSAKWMPIRAKALEDAGLPVVFN
;
A
#
# COMPACT_ATOMS: atom_id res chain seq x y z
N MET A 1 28.17 -32.39 -0.74
CA MET A 1 26.87 -32.38 -0.05
C MET A 1 25.91 -31.59 -0.91
N ARG A 2 24.74 -32.18 -1.24
CA ARG A 2 23.75 -31.56 -2.13
C ARG A 2 23.07 -30.37 -1.45
N SER A 3 22.97 -29.31 -2.25
CA SER A 3 22.22 -28.07 -2.04
C SER A 3 20.72 -28.29 -1.83
N VAL A 4 20.14 -27.65 -0.80
CA VAL A 4 18.73 -27.20 -0.78
C VAL A 4 18.65 -25.93 0.07
N TRP A 5 18.78 -24.75 -0.55
CA TRP A 5 18.17 -23.54 -0.02
C TRP A 5 16.71 -23.54 -0.49
N ARG A 6 15.80 -24.04 0.35
CA ARG A 6 14.35 -23.91 0.11
C ARG A 6 13.91 -22.60 0.76
N LEU A 7 13.99 -21.50 0.04
CA LEU A 7 13.11 -20.37 0.34
C LEU A 7 11.70 -20.80 -0.09
N PRO A 8 10.68 -20.79 0.78
CA PRO A 8 9.32 -21.03 0.36
C PRO A 8 8.98 -19.95 -0.69
N ARG A 9 8.83 -20.39 -1.94
CA ARG A 9 8.41 -19.54 -3.07
C ARG A 9 6.91 -19.25 -2.96
N ALA A 10 6.50 -18.55 -1.92
CA ALA A 10 5.21 -17.88 -1.92
C ALA A 10 5.47 -16.46 -2.42
N ALA A 11 5.19 -16.21 -3.71
CA ALA A 11 4.68 -14.90 -4.07
C ALA A 11 3.46 -14.65 -3.16
N SER A 12 3.28 -13.45 -2.64
CA SER A 12 2.15 -13.10 -1.76
C SER A 12 0.81 -13.22 -2.49
N THR A 13 0.35 -14.43 -2.76
CA THR A 13 -0.93 -14.68 -3.40
C THR A 13 -1.96 -14.90 -2.32
N GLY A 14 -2.86 -13.93 -2.18
CA GLY A 14 -4.04 -14.08 -1.36
C GLY A 14 -4.89 -15.29 -1.79
N PRO A 15 -5.76 -15.82 -0.91
CA PRO A 15 -6.76 -16.81 -1.28
C PRO A 15 -7.45 -16.48 -2.62
N PRO A 16 -7.75 -17.49 -3.47
CA PRO A 16 -8.50 -17.27 -4.69
C PRO A 16 -9.79 -16.51 -4.40
N LEU A 17 -10.01 -15.44 -5.15
CA LEU A 17 -11.21 -14.62 -5.07
C LEU A 17 -11.64 -14.26 -6.50
N PRO A 18 -12.66 -14.93 -7.05
CA PRO A 18 -13.17 -14.64 -8.38
C PRO A 18 -13.49 -13.15 -8.53
N HIS A 19 -13.15 -12.57 -9.68
CA HIS A 19 -13.33 -11.13 -9.89
C HIS A 19 -14.80 -10.71 -9.98
N ASP A 20 -15.71 -11.64 -10.23
CA ASP A 20 -17.16 -11.49 -10.29
C ASP A 20 -17.87 -11.72 -8.94
N ASP A 21 -17.19 -12.24 -7.91
CA ASP A 21 -17.71 -12.36 -6.54
C ASP A 21 -17.82 -10.99 -5.86
N THR A 22 -18.84 -10.23 -6.25
CA THR A 22 -19.08 -8.85 -5.78
C THR A 22 -19.19 -8.78 -4.25
N GLU A 23 -19.84 -9.77 -3.62
CA GLU A 23 -19.99 -9.81 -2.16
C GLU A 23 -18.67 -10.17 -1.46
N GLY A 24 -17.88 -11.08 -2.04
CA GLY A 24 -16.53 -11.39 -1.58
C GLY A 24 -15.61 -10.17 -1.62
N TRP A 25 -15.62 -9.42 -2.72
CA TRP A 25 -14.87 -8.17 -2.85
C TRP A 25 -15.33 -7.11 -1.85
N LYS A 26 -16.64 -6.97 -1.62
CA LYS A 26 -17.17 -6.05 -0.62
C LYS A 26 -16.70 -6.39 0.80
N ARG A 27 -16.72 -7.67 1.18
CA ARG A 27 -16.20 -8.13 2.48
C ARG A 27 -14.70 -7.89 2.60
N LEU A 28 -13.95 -8.21 1.55
CA LEU A 28 -12.49 -8.01 1.54
C LEU A 28 -12.14 -6.52 1.65
N GLN A 29 -12.76 -5.65 0.87
CA GLN A 29 -12.46 -4.22 0.88
C GLN A 29 -12.88 -3.54 2.19
N ALA A 30 -13.91 -4.05 2.88
CA ALA A 30 -14.26 -3.57 4.21
C ALA A 30 -13.14 -3.85 5.25
N ALA A 31 -12.44 -4.97 5.13
CA ALA A 31 -11.33 -5.35 6.02
C ALA A 31 -9.96 -4.88 5.53
N GLN A 32 -9.77 -4.79 4.21
CA GLN A 32 -8.54 -4.42 3.52
C GLN A 32 -8.85 -3.48 2.34
N PRO A 33 -9.04 -2.17 2.61
CA PRO A 33 -9.41 -1.20 1.58
C PRO A 33 -8.41 -1.06 0.42
N ILE A 34 -7.18 -1.56 0.59
CA ILE A 34 -6.10 -1.52 -0.41
C ILE A 34 -6.03 -2.78 -1.30
N ALA A 35 -6.95 -3.74 -1.13
CA ALA A 35 -6.95 -4.96 -1.91
C ALA A 35 -7.32 -4.68 -3.37
N LEU A 36 -6.51 -5.20 -4.30
CA LEU A 36 -6.70 -5.03 -5.74
C LEU A 36 -7.00 -6.38 -6.41
N LYS A 37 -7.84 -6.35 -7.45
CA LYS A 37 -8.05 -7.49 -8.35
C LYS A 37 -6.76 -7.76 -9.13
N HIS A 38 -6.31 -9.01 -9.15
CA HIS A 38 -5.12 -9.40 -9.89
C HIS A 38 -5.25 -10.79 -10.49
N VAL A 39 -4.51 -11.00 -11.59
CA VAL A 39 -4.32 -12.30 -12.23
C VAL A 39 -2.83 -12.58 -12.27
N GLY A 40 -2.38 -13.45 -11.38
CA GLY A 40 -0.98 -13.84 -11.28
C GLY A 40 -0.63 -14.90 -12.33
N THR A 41 0.37 -14.62 -13.16
CA THR A 41 0.85 -15.54 -14.21
C THR A 41 2.30 -15.93 -14.03
N GLN A 42 2.97 -15.45 -12.97
CA GLN A 42 4.35 -15.79 -12.65
C GLN A 42 4.48 -16.14 -11.17
N GLY A 43 5.03 -17.33 -10.88
CA GLY A 43 5.23 -17.79 -9.50
C GLY A 43 5.53 -19.28 -9.43
N ALA A 44 5.64 -19.81 -8.21
CA ALA A 44 5.94 -21.24 -8.04
C ALA A 44 4.79 -22.18 -8.42
N GLU A 45 3.56 -21.68 -8.33
CA GLU A 45 2.33 -22.46 -8.55
C GLU A 45 1.41 -21.82 -9.60
N MET A 46 1.92 -20.83 -10.35
CA MET A 46 1.17 -20.14 -11.40
C MET A 46 2.02 -19.94 -12.65
N SER A 47 1.36 -19.98 -13.80
CA SER A 47 1.93 -19.72 -15.12
C SER A 47 0.87 -19.04 -16.00
N PRO A 48 1.21 -18.59 -17.22
CA PRO A 48 0.19 -18.14 -18.18
C PRO A 48 -0.91 -19.19 -18.44
N GLU A 49 -0.56 -20.48 -18.39
CA GLU A 49 -1.47 -21.62 -18.60
C GLU A 49 -2.23 -22.04 -17.33
N ASN A 50 -1.73 -21.65 -16.15
CA ASN A 50 -2.37 -21.87 -14.86
C ASN A 50 -2.41 -20.56 -14.05
N PRO A 51 -3.22 -19.58 -14.47
CA PRO A 51 -3.24 -18.26 -13.82
C PRO A 51 -3.93 -18.31 -12.46
N HIS A 52 -3.39 -17.57 -11.49
CA HIS A 52 -4.01 -17.36 -10.18
C HIS A 52 -4.93 -16.14 -10.21
N VAL A 53 -6.23 -16.34 -10.12
CA VAL A 53 -7.22 -15.26 -10.04
C VAL A 53 -7.55 -14.97 -8.58
N GLY A 54 -7.19 -13.78 -8.09
CA GLY A 54 -7.46 -13.44 -6.70
C GLY A 54 -7.15 -11.99 -6.36
N TYR A 55 -7.00 -11.75 -5.06
CA TYR A 55 -6.56 -10.45 -4.58
C TYR A 55 -5.03 -10.36 -4.53
N THR A 56 -4.55 -9.14 -4.75
CA THR A 56 -3.18 -8.74 -4.46
C THR A 56 -3.17 -7.48 -3.59
N TYR A 57 -2.00 -7.20 -3.03
CA TYR A 57 -1.66 -5.90 -2.48
C TYR A 57 -0.25 -5.57 -3.01
N PRO A 58 -0.06 -4.42 -3.68
CA PRO A 58 1.19 -4.12 -4.38
C PRO A 58 2.37 -4.05 -3.41
N TYR A 59 3.35 -4.91 -3.62
CA TYR A 59 4.66 -4.91 -2.98
C TYR A 59 5.71 -5.37 -4.00
N PRO A 60 6.95 -4.85 -3.94
CA PRO A 60 7.45 -3.84 -2.99
C PRO A 60 6.91 -2.43 -3.26
N ILE A 61 6.89 -1.59 -2.22
CA ILE A 61 6.61 -0.14 -2.32
C ILE A 61 7.81 0.64 -1.76
N LEU A 62 8.08 1.82 -2.33
CA LEU A 62 9.03 2.77 -1.74
C LEU A 62 8.30 3.69 -0.78
N VAL A 63 8.82 3.76 0.44
CA VAL A 63 8.27 4.60 1.51
C VAL A 63 9.37 5.51 2.03
N THR A 64 8.97 6.72 2.40
CA THR A 64 9.83 7.72 3.02
C THR A 64 9.04 8.49 4.06
N ASN A 65 9.73 9.27 4.90
CA ASN A 65 9.09 10.18 5.83
C ASN A 65 8.56 11.42 5.10
N ALA A 66 7.60 12.11 5.72
CA ALA A 66 7.01 13.33 5.15
C ALA A 66 7.96 14.54 5.15
N ASP A 67 9.06 14.47 5.91
CA ASP A 67 10.09 15.51 6.02
C ASP A 67 11.31 15.24 5.13
N GLN A 68 11.26 14.20 4.28
CA GLN A 68 12.30 13.98 3.29
C GLN A 68 12.33 15.13 2.29
N ASP A 69 13.52 15.45 1.79
CA ASP A 69 13.67 16.47 0.76
C ASP A 69 12.88 16.10 -0.52
N ALA A 70 12.02 17.02 -0.97
CA ALA A 70 11.15 16.79 -2.12
C ALA A 70 11.92 16.62 -3.43
N ASP A 71 13.06 17.30 -3.58
CA ASP A 71 13.89 17.18 -4.78
C ASP A 71 14.62 15.84 -4.82
N GLU A 72 15.05 15.33 -3.67
CA GLU A 72 15.61 13.97 -3.56
C GLU A 72 14.57 12.90 -3.92
N VAL A 73 13.35 12.99 -3.36
CA VAL A 73 12.28 12.03 -3.65
C VAL A 73 11.90 12.08 -5.14
N TYR A 74 11.78 13.27 -5.70
CA TYR A 74 11.53 13.45 -7.13
C TYR A 74 12.65 12.84 -7.98
N ALA A 75 13.91 13.15 -7.66
CA ALA A 75 15.06 12.66 -8.40
C ALA A 75 15.17 11.14 -8.36
N LEU A 76 14.87 10.51 -7.21
CA LEU A 76 14.85 9.06 -7.07
C LEU A 76 13.79 8.42 -7.98
N ILE A 77 12.54 8.87 -7.91
CA ILE A 77 11.45 8.30 -8.71
C ILE A 77 11.73 8.50 -10.20
N LYS A 78 12.21 9.68 -10.59
CA LYS A 78 12.62 9.96 -11.95
C LYS A 78 13.73 9.02 -12.41
N GLY A 79 14.76 8.81 -11.59
CA GLY A 79 15.86 7.90 -11.90
C GLY A 79 15.39 6.45 -12.09
N ILE A 80 14.46 5.98 -11.24
CA ILE A 80 13.83 4.67 -11.39
C ILE A 80 13.08 4.58 -12.72
N HIS A 81 12.24 5.58 -13.02
CA HIS A 81 11.46 5.59 -14.26
C HIS A 81 12.33 5.65 -15.52
N GLU A 82 13.25 6.60 -15.60
CA GLU A 82 14.08 6.84 -16.79
C GLU A 82 15.04 5.67 -17.09
N ASN A 83 15.41 4.89 -16.07
CA ASN A 83 16.29 3.74 -16.24
C ASN A 83 15.53 2.40 -16.28
N PHE A 84 14.19 2.41 -16.30
CA PHE A 84 13.37 1.20 -16.26
C PHE A 84 13.77 0.18 -17.33
N ASP A 85 13.96 0.62 -18.58
CA ASP A 85 14.37 -0.26 -19.68
C ASP A 85 15.73 -0.94 -19.45
N ALA A 86 16.62 -0.32 -18.69
CA ALA A 86 17.93 -0.90 -18.39
C ALA A 86 17.87 -2.02 -17.34
N TYR A 87 16.87 -2.01 -16.44
CA TYR A 87 16.82 -2.96 -15.33
C TYR A 87 15.59 -3.89 -15.30
N LYS A 88 14.55 -3.67 -16.12
CA LYS A 88 13.29 -4.44 -16.07
C LYS A 88 13.47 -5.97 -16.17
N ASP A 89 14.54 -6.42 -16.82
CA ASP A 89 14.85 -7.85 -17.01
C ASP A 89 15.93 -8.37 -16.04
N SER A 90 16.39 -7.54 -15.09
CA SER A 90 17.52 -7.88 -14.20
C SER A 90 17.16 -8.81 -13.05
N ALA A 91 15.87 -8.89 -12.68
CA ALA A 91 15.37 -9.77 -11.63
C ALA A 91 13.89 -10.10 -11.83
N PRO A 92 13.41 -11.28 -11.38
CA PRO A 92 11.99 -11.58 -11.34
C PRO A 92 11.22 -10.49 -10.56
N GLY A 93 10.17 -9.94 -11.18
CA GLY A 93 9.34 -8.88 -10.60
C GLY A 93 9.85 -7.45 -10.82
N ALA A 94 11.00 -7.26 -11.48
CA ALA A 94 11.51 -5.93 -11.79
C ALA A 94 10.62 -5.18 -12.80
N ASP A 95 9.87 -5.89 -13.63
CA ASP A 95 8.81 -5.39 -14.50
C ASP A 95 7.66 -4.71 -13.73
N GLY A 96 7.46 -5.08 -12.47
CA GLY A 96 6.50 -4.46 -11.57
C GLY A 96 6.74 -2.96 -11.33
N TRP A 97 7.95 -2.45 -11.62
CA TRP A 97 8.28 -1.02 -11.51
C TRP A 97 7.86 -0.19 -12.73
N SER A 98 7.26 -0.80 -13.76
CA SER A 98 6.67 -0.05 -14.88
C SER A 98 5.64 0.96 -14.37
N MET A 99 5.58 2.15 -14.99
CA MET A 99 4.55 3.15 -14.67
C MET A 99 3.12 2.62 -14.88
N ASP A 100 2.92 1.74 -15.86
CA ASP A 100 1.63 1.12 -16.15
C ASP A 100 1.10 0.25 -15.00
N ASN A 101 1.99 -0.19 -14.11
CA ASN A 101 1.65 -1.02 -12.96
C ASN A 101 1.39 -0.19 -11.68
N GLN A 102 1.57 1.13 -11.72
CA GLN A 102 1.42 2.00 -10.55
C GLN A 102 -0.01 2.53 -10.43
N SER A 103 -0.61 2.46 -9.24
CA SER A 103 -1.88 3.12 -8.93
C SER A 103 -1.62 4.42 -8.18
N MET A 104 -2.26 5.53 -8.56
CA MET A 104 -2.20 6.80 -7.81
C MET A 104 -3.31 6.91 -6.75
N VAL A 105 -4.31 6.05 -6.81
CA VAL A 105 -5.33 5.90 -5.75
C VAL A 105 -4.85 4.79 -4.82
N TRP A 106 -4.18 5.20 -3.74
CA TRP A 106 -3.48 4.29 -2.83
C TRP A 106 -3.99 4.39 -1.38
N GLY A 107 -3.48 3.54 -0.48
CA GLY A 107 -3.86 3.52 0.93
C GLY A 107 -3.00 4.38 1.87
N ILE A 108 -1.94 4.99 1.35
CA ILE A 108 -1.00 5.85 2.08
C ILE A 108 -0.79 7.14 1.28
N PRO A 109 -0.66 8.32 1.92
CA PRO A 109 -0.36 9.56 1.22
C PRO A 109 0.96 9.49 0.42
N TYR A 110 1.00 10.18 -0.73
CA TYR A 110 2.21 10.36 -1.52
C TYR A 110 3.04 11.53 -0.99
N HIS A 111 4.36 11.42 -1.12
CA HIS A 111 5.27 12.51 -0.88
C HIS A 111 5.12 13.60 -1.96
N GLU A 112 5.33 14.88 -1.62
CA GLU A 112 5.14 15.98 -2.57
C GLU A 112 6.06 15.88 -3.81
N GLY A 113 7.30 15.42 -3.63
CA GLY A 113 8.22 15.12 -4.73
C GLY A 113 7.71 14.03 -5.69
N ALA A 114 7.02 13.02 -5.15
CA ALA A 114 6.37 11.98 -5.95
C ALA A 114 5.16 12.53 -6.71
N ILE A 115 4.31 13.31 -6.04
CA ILE A 115 3.15 13.97 -6.65
C ILE A 115 3.61 14.87 -7.80
N ARG A 116 4.69 15.64 -7.61
CA ARG A 116 5.28 16.48 -8.66
C ARG A 116 5.66 15.64 -9.88
N PHE A 117 6.38 14.55 -9.67
CA PHE A 117 6.77 13.64 -10.75
C PHE A 117 5.55 13.05 -11.48
N PHE A 118 4.57 12.51 -10.76
CA PHE A 118 3.39 11.89 -11.38
C PHE A 118 2.48 12.90 -12.10
N LYS A 119 2.44 14.16 -11.65
CA LYS A 119 1.78 15.25 -12.39
C LYS A 119 2.47 15.52 -13.72
N GLU A 120 3.80 15.58 -13.74
CA GLU A 120 4.57 15.78 -14.97
C GLU A 120 4.37 14.64 -15.98
N GLN A 121 4.22 13.40 -15.50
CA GLN A 121 3.91 12.24 -16.34
C GLN A 121 2.42 12.14 -16.73
N GLY A 122 1.56 13.07 -16.29
CA GLY A 122 0.12 13.05 -16.58
C GLY A 122 -0.65 11.94 -15.88
N MET A 123 -0.07 11.28 -14.88
CA MET A 123 -0.66 10.15 -14.14
C MET A 123 -1.46 10.60 -12.91
N TRP A 124 -1.19 11.81 -12.39
CA TRP A 124 -1.85 12.32 -11.20
C TRP A 124 -3.20 12.96 -11.53
N THR A 125 -4.28 12.22 -11.29
CA THR A 125 -5.65 12.64 -11.56
C THR A 125 -6.29 13.42 -10.40
N ASP A 126 -7.44 14.05 -10.65
CA ASP A 126 -8.25 14.67 -9.60
C ASP A 126 -8.72 13.66 -8.55
N GLU A 127 -9.01 12.42 -8.96
CA GLU A 127 -9.36 11.32 -8.07
C GLU A 127 -8.18 10.96 -7.14
N ALA A 128 -6.97 10.86 -7.69
CA ALA A 128 -5.76 10.63 -6.89
C ALA A 128 -5.53 11.76 -5.88
N GLN A 129 -5.72 13.02 -6.30
CA GLN A 129 -5.63 14.19 -5.43
C GLN A 129 -6.66 14.14 -4.29
N ALA A 130 -7.93 13.86 -4.59
CA ALA A 130 -9.00 13.78 -3.59
C ALA A 130 -8.78 12.64 -2.59
N ASN A 131 -8.31 11.48 -3.07
CA ASN A 131 -7.94 10.37 -2.20
C ASN A 131 -6.75 10.73 -1.30
N HIS A 132 -5.70 11.34 -1.87
CA HIS A 132 -4.53 11.80 -1.11
C HIS A 132 -4.91 12.77 0.02
N GLU A 133 -5.78 13.75 -0.25
CA GLU A 133 -6.27 14.69 0.77
C GLU A 133 -7.09 13.99 1.86
N THR A 134 -7.89 13.00 1.50
CA THR A 134 -8.65 12.18 2.46
C THR A 134 -7.71 11.43 3.39
N LEU A 135 -6.63 10.87 2.86
CA LEU A 135 -5.62 10.16 3.65
C LEU A 135 -4.84 11.10 4.59
N LEU A 136 -4.48 12.31 4.13
CA LEU A 136 -3.86 13.32 4.98
C LEU A 136 -4.77 13.74 6.13
N LYS A 137 -6.06 13.99 5.86
CA LYS A 137 -7.06 14.31 6.90
C LYS A 137 -7.17 13.18 7.93
N ARG A 138 -7.25 11.93 7.45
CA ARG A 138 -7.30 10.74 8.31
C ARG A 138 -6.03 10.60 9.15
N GLN A 139 -4.85 10.78 8.56
CA GLN A 139 -3.58 10.70 9.29
C GLN A 139 -3.50 11.76 10.39
N LYS A 140 -3.87 13.02 10.07
CA LYS A 140 -3.90 14.09 11.06
C LYS A 140 -4.85 13.76 12.22
N LEU A 141 -6.06 13.29 11.91
CA LEU A 141 -7.04 12.91 12.94
C LEU A 141 -6.50 11.82 13.86
N ILE A 142 -5.88 10.77 13.30
CA ILE A 142 -5.27 9.69 14.10
C ILE A 142 -4.14 10.24 14.96
N LYS A 143 -3.31 11.13 14.42
CA LYS A 143 -2.24 11.78 15.20
C LYS A 143 -2.80 12.64 16.33
N ASP A 144 -3.81 13.47 16.07
CA ASP A 144 -4.44 14.30 17.09
C ASP A 144 -5.06 13.43 18.19
N ALA A 145 -5.70 12.32 17.83
CA ALA A 145 -6.25 11.35 18.77
C ALA A 145 -5.15 10.69 19.61
N TRP A 146 -4.02 10.33 19.00
CA TRP A 146 -2.85 9.80 19.71
C TRP A 146 -2.30 10.83 20.72
N ASP A 147 -2.13 12.08 20.30
CA ASP A 147 -1.63 13.15 21.16
C ASP A 147 -2.58 13.43 22.33
N SER A 148 -3.90 13.29 22.12
CA SER A 148 -4.93 13.46 23.17
C SER A 148 -4.89 12.38 24.25
N MET A 149 -4.31 11.21 23.97
CA MET A 149 -4.18 10.11 24.92
C MET A 149 -3.23 10.46 26.09
N GLY A 150 -2.36 11.46 25.91
CA GLY A 150 -1.33 11.84 26.85
C GLY A 150 -0.20 10.80 26.95
N SER A 151 0.67 10.94 27.96
CA SER A 151 1.83 10.07 28.12
C SER A 151 1.43 8.60 28.31
N VAL A 152 2.23 7.73 27.69
CA VAL A 152 2.20 6.27 27.86
C VAL A 152 3.48 5.73 28.51
N ALA A 153 4.30 6.62 29.06
CA ALA A 153 5.55 6.23 29.71
C ALA A 153 5.28 5.28 30.89
N GLY A 154 5.98 4.14 30.90
CA GLY A 154 5.83 3.12 31.93
C GLY A 154 4.69 2.12 31.72
N MET A 155 3.88 2.28 30.66
CA MET A 155 2.83 1.31 30.30
C MET A 155 3.41 0.15 29.47
N SER A 156 2.86 -1.05 29.64
CA SER A 156 3.14 -2.20 28.77
C SER A 156 2.52 -2.00 27.37
N PRO A 157 2.98 -2.71 26.33
CA PRO A 157 2.35 -2.67 25.01
C PRO A 157 0.85 -2.98 25.03
N GLU A 158 0.41 -3.92 25.88
CA GLU A 158 -0.99 -4.31 26.05
C GLU A 158 -1.80 -3.18 26.69
N GLU A 159 -1.26 -2.52 27.70
CA GLU A 159 -1.90 -1.37 28.36
C GLU A 159 -2.01 -0.17 27.40
N VAL A 160 -0.98 0.07 26.58
CA VAL A 160 -1.02 1.09 25.53
C VAL A 160 -2.10 0.75 24.50
N SER A 161 -2.16 -0.50 24.04
CA SER A 161 -3.17 -0.95 23.08
C SER A 161 -4.59 -0.79 23.64
N ALA A 162 -4.83 -1.26 24.87
CA ALA A 162 -6.14 -1.18 25.54
C ALA A 162 -6.61 0.28 25.71
N LYS A 163 -5.68 1.22 25.91
CA LYS A 163 -5.97 2.66 25.96
C LYS A 163 -6.18 3.25 24.57
N TRP A 164 -5.33 2.89 23.60
CA TRP A 164 -5.28 3.49 22.27
C TRP A 164 -6.46 3.09 21.37
N MET A 165 -6.76 1.79 21.30
CA MET A 165 -7.75 1.25 20.38
C MET A 165 -9.14 1.92 20.48
N PRO A 166 -9.76 2.08 21.67
CA PRO A 166 -11.05 2.78 21.77
C PRO A 166 -10.98 4.27 21.42
N ILE A 167 -9.88 4.96 21.76
CA ILE A 167 -9.69 6.39 21.43
C ILE A 167 -9.62 6.57 19.91
N ARG A 168 -8.82 5.74 19.24
CA ARG A 168 -8.68 5.74 17.79
C ARG A 168 -9.99 5.43 17.09
N ALA A 169 -10.69 4.37 17.52
CA ALA A 169 -11.96 3.96 16.94
C ALA A 169 -12.98 5.10 17.03
N LYS A 170 -13.16 5.66 18.24
CA LYS A 170 -14.07 6.79 18.45
C LYS A 170 -13.75 8.00 17.57
N ALA A 171 -12.48 8.39 17.48
CA ALA A 171 -12.08 9.53 16.64
C ALA A 171 -12.45 9.30 15.16
N LEU A 172 -12.23 8.09 14.65
CA LEU A 172 -12.58 7.71 13.28
C LEU A 172 -14.10 7.68 13.08
N GLU A 173 -14.86 7.10 14.00
CA GLU A 173 -16.34 7.05 13.95
C GLU A 173 -16.97 8.44 13.97
N ASP A 174 -16.52 9.31 14.88
CA ASP A 174 -17.01 10.69 15.01
C ASP A 174 -16.74 11.51 13.72
N ALA A 175 -15.69 11.15 12.97
CA ALA A 175 -15.35 11.75 11.68
C ALA A 175 -16.01 11.05 10.47
N GLY A 176 -16.83 10.01 10.67
CA GLY A 176 -17.44 9.22 9.60
C GLY A 176 -16.43 8.43 8.76
N LEU A 177 -15.25 8.14 9.30
CA LEU A 177 -14.19 7.40 8.63
C LEU A 177 -14.23 5.91 8.98
N PRO A 178 -13.84 5.00 8.07
CA PRO A 178 -13.85 3.58 8.35
C PRO A 178 -12.94 3.17 9.52
N VAL A 179 -13.49 2.38 10.45
CA VAL A 179 -12.74 1.73 11.52
C VAL A 179 -12.41 0.29 11.10
N VAL A 180 -11.17 0.07 10.68
CA VAL A 180 -10.70 -1.24 10.21
C VAL A 180 -10.19 -2.13 11.36
N PHE A 181 -9.73 -1.51 12.45
CA PHE A 181 -9.19 -2.20 13.62
C PHE A 181 -9.84 -1.63 14.87
N ASN A 182 -10.45 -2.51 15.67
CA ASN A 182 -11.11 -2.23 16.95
C ASN A 182 -10.31 -2.80 18.10
#